data_AF-A0A1G9PK33-F1
#
_entry.id   AF-A0A1G9PK33-F1
#
_cell.length_a   1.000
_cell.length_b   1.000
_cell.length_c   1.000
_cell.angle_alpha   90.00
_cell.angle_beta   90.00
_cell.angle_gamma   90.00
#
_symmetry.space_group_name_H-M   'P 1'
#
loop_
_entity.id
_entity.type
_entity.pdbx_description
1 polymer ?
#
loop_
_entity_poly.entity_id
_entity_poly.type
_entity_poly.pdbx_seq_one_letter_code
_entity_poly.pdbx_strand_id
1 'polypeptide(L)'
;MKKTILFLTLFALTFSAQSQNDSVEISLFGIQTGVLGVWVHNESKLSDEIALRSEVGLDAGLFGGSVFYDGGTGYLLIPTITLEPRWYYNLEKRASKSRNTAGNGGNFVSLKTSFLPDWFVISNYETKSQ
;
A
#
# COMPACT_ATOMS: atom_id res chain seq x y z
N MET A 1 3.46 54.36 -10.69
CA MET A 1 3.24 54.05 -9.26
C MET A 1 2.06 53.11 -9.05
N LYS A 2 0.83 53.42 -9.52
CA LYS A 2 -0.35 52.52 -9.37
C LYS A 2 -0.15 51.11 -9.97
N LYS A 3 0.43 51.01 -11.17
CA LYS A 3 0.73 49.71 -11.83
C LYS A 3 1.79 48.89 -11.08
N THR A 4 2.76 49.56 -10.47
CA THR A 4 3.82 48.93 -9.67
C THR A 4 3.27 48.36 -8.36
N ILE A 5 2.35 49.08 -7.72
CA ILE A 5 1.64 48.62 -6.51
C ILE A 5 0.79 47.38 -6.82
N LEU A 6 0.09 47.37 -7.96
CA LEU A 6 -0.74 46.23 -8.41
C LEU A 6 0.11 44.96 -8.65
N PHE A 7 1.29 45.11 -9.27
CA PHE A 7 2.23 44.00 -9.45
C PHE A 7 2.75 43.44 -8.12
N LEU A 8 3.06 44.32 -7.16
CA LEU A 8 3.54 43.92 -5.85
C LEU A 8 2.46 43.18 -5.04
N THR A 9 1.19 43.59 -5.17
CA THR A 9 0.06 42.92 -4.52
C THR A 9 -0.25 41.57 -5.13
N LEU A 10 -0.15 41.40 -6.46
CA LEU A 10 -0.28 40.08 -7.08
C LEU A 10 0.83 39.12 -6.66
N PHE A 11 2.05 39.60 -6.49
CA PHE A 11 3.19 38.77 -6.06
C PHE A 11 3.09 38.35 -4.58
N ALA A 12 2.49 39.18 -3.73
CA ALA A 12 2.27 38.84 -2.32
C ALA A 12 1.21 37.73 -2.12
N LEU A 13 0.31 37.51 -3.08
CA LEU A 13 -0.75 36.50 -3.01
C LEU A 13 -0.26 35.07 -3.29
N THR A 14 0.99 34.86 -3.73
CA THR A 14 1.51 33.51 -4.01
C THR A 14 2.04 32.78 -2.77
N PHE A 15 2.06 33.42 -1.59
CA PHE A 15 2.42 32.76 -0.34
C PHE A 15 1.22 32.00 0.24
N SER A 16 1.07 30.74 -0.16
CA SER A 16 0.16 29.79 0.51
C SER A 16 0.95 29.08 1.62
N ALA A 17 0.77 29.51 2.87
CA ALA A 17 1.25 28.76 4.03
C ALA A 17 0.23 27.66 4.35
N GLN A 18 0.58 26.40 4.06
CA GLN A 18 -0.18 25.23 4.50
C GLN A 18 0.20 24.97 5.96
N SER A 19 -0.71 25.27 6.90
CA SER A 19 -0.50 25.16 8.36
C SER A 19 -1.26 23.97 8.98
N GLN A 20 -1.61 22.97 8.17
CA GLN A 20 -2.22 21.74 8.69
C GLN A 20 -1.09 20.75 9.00
N ASN A 21 -1.14 20.12 10.18
CA ASN A 21 -0.26 19.00 10.46
C ASN A 21 -0.59 17.90 9.45
N ASP A 22 0.36 17.62 8.55
CA ASP A 22 0.17 16.58 7.56
C ASP A 22 0.05 15.24 8.26
N SER A 23 -0.95 14.47 7.84
CA SER A 23 -1.34 13.24 8.47
C SER A 23 -1.63 12.19 7.42
N VAL A 24 -1.51 10.92 7.80
CA VAL A 24 -2.03 9.82 6.98
C VAL A 24 -3.52 10.04 6.66
N GLU A 25 -3.89 9.63 5.46
CA GLU A 25 -5.25 9.65 4.94
C GLU A 25 -6.16 8.78 5.81
N ILE A 26 -7.41 9.23 6.01
CA ILE A 26 -8.38 8.55 6.86
C ILE A 26 -8.63 7.13 6.37
N SER A 27 -8.77 6.96 5.05
CA SER A 27 -9.01 5.67 4.41
C SER A 27 -8.61 5.71 2.94
N LEU A 28 -7.82 4.74 2.51
CA LEU A 28 -7.41 4.55 1.11
C LEU A 28 -7.75 3.13 0.66
N PHE A 29 -8.55 3.00 -0.38
CA PHE A 29 -8.88 1.70 -0.97
C PHE A 29 -8.13 1.50 -2.29
N GLY A 30 -7.70 0.26 -2.53
CA GLY A 30 -6.98 -0.07 -3.75
C GLY A 30 -7.06 -1.55 -4.10
N ILE A 31 -6.78 -1.82 -5.37
CA ILE A 31 -6.56 -3.17 -5.89
C ILE A 31 -5.10 -3.23 -6.32
N GLN A 32 -4.41 -4.30 -5.96
CA GLN A 32 -3.03 -4.57 -6.34
C GLN A 32 -2.98 -5.92 -7.06
N THR A 33 -2.15 -6.00 -8.09
CA THR A 33 -1.91 -7.25 -8.83
C THR A 33 -0.43 -7.34 -9.18
N GLY A 34 0.06 -8.57 -9.35
CA GLY A 34 1.42 -8.83 -9.81
C GLY A 34 1.57 -10.25 -10.32
N VAL A 35 2.81 -10.66 -10.60
CA VAL A 35 3.13 -12.03 -11.03
C VAL A 35 2.73 -13.07 -9.97
N LEU A 36 2.75 -12.66 -8.70
CA LEU A 36 2.53 -13.53 -7.54
C LEU A 36 1.16 -13.36 -6.89
N GLY A 37 0.16 -12.81 -7.60
CA GLY A 37 -1.19 -12.74 -7.05
C GLY A 37 -1.99 -11.48 -7.34
N VAL A 38 -3.16 -11.44 -6.72
CA VAL A 38 -4.13 -10.34 -6.78
C VAL A 38 -4.66 -10.06 -5.38
N TRP A 39 -4.76 -8.79 -5.00
CA TRP A 39 -5.15 -8.37 -3.67
C TRP A 39 -6.02 -7.13 -3.72
N VAL A 40 -6.99 -7.06 -2.81
CA VAL A 40 -7.72 -5.83 -2.50
C VAL A 40 -7.30 -5.38 -1.11
N HIS A 41 -7.08 -4.09 -0.94
CA HIS A 41 -6.61 -3.55 0.34
C HIS A 41 -7.33 -2.26 0.71
N ASN A 42 -7.35 -2.03 2.02
CA ASN A 42 -7.70 -0.76 2.63
C ASN A 42 -6.56 -0.33 3.56
N GLU A 43 -6.18 0.93 3.51
CA GLU A 43 -5.26 1.54 4.45
C GLU A 43 -6.01 2.60 5.26
N SER A 44 -6.28 2.30 6.53
CA SER A 44 -7.07 3.11 7.44
C SER A 44 -6.21 3.81 8.49
N LYS A 45 -6.46 5.09 8.77
CA LYS A 45 -5.76 5.86 9.81
C LYS A 45 -6.01 5.28 11.20
N LEU A 46 -4.93 5.05 11.96
CA LEU A 46 -4.97 4.78 13.40
C LEU A 46 -4.53 5.99 14.24
N SER A 47 -3.54 6.74 13.76
CA SER A 47 -3.07 8.00 14.34
C SER A 47 -2.52 8.91 13.24
N ASP A 48 -2.01 10.11 13.57
CA ASP A 48 -1.56 11.03 12.54
C ASP A 48 -0.43 10.50 11.65
N GLU A 49 0.41 9.61 12.18
CA GLU A 49 1.54 8.99 11.48
C GLU A 49 1.38 7.48 11.26
N ILE A 50 0.35 6.85 11.85
CA ILE A 50 0.18 5.40 11.79
C ILE A 50 -1.09 5.07 11.01
N ALA A 51 -0.93 4.26 9.97
CA ALA A 51 -2.03 3.66 9.24
C ALA A 51 -1.97 2.12 9.36
N LEU A 52 -3.13 1.48 9.34
CA LEU A 52 -3.24 0.03 9.26
C LEU A 52 -3.67 -0.34 7.84
N ARG A 53 -2.81 -1.06 7.13
CA ARG A 53 -3.19 -1.68 5.87
C ARG A 53 -3.74 -3.07 6.12
N SER A 54 -5.00 -3.26 5.77
CA SER A 54 -5.69 -4.55 5.74
C SER A 54 -5.82 -4.99 4.30
N GLU A 55 -5.45 -6.22 4.00
CA GLU A 55 -5.40 -6.76 2.64
C GLU A 55 -5.97 -8.18 2.61
N VAL A 56 -6.75 -8.49 1.59
CA VAL A 56 -7.22 -9.84 1.29
C VAL A 56 -6.98 -10.13 -0.18
N GLY A 57 -6.54 -11.35 -0.50
CA GLY A 57 -6.19 -11.68 -1.87
C GLY A 57 -5.88 -13.14 -2.10
N LEU A 58 -5.31 -13.42 -3.26
CA LEU A 58 -4.80 -14.73 -3.66
C LEU A 58 -3.31 -14.60 -3.92
N ASP A 59 -2.50 -15.26 -3.09
CA ASP A 59 -1.05 -15.38 -3.29
C ASP A 59 -0.79 -16.54 -4.26
N ALA A 60 0.00 -16.28 -5.29
CA ALA A 60 0.42 -17.28 -6.27
C ALA A 60 1.81 -17.83 -5.92
N GLY A 61 1.92 -19.16 -5.88
CA GLY A 61 3.18 -19.88 -5.78
C GLY A 61 3.45 -20.69 -7.05
N LEU A 62 4.71 -20.72 -7.48
CA LEU A 62 5.18 -21.55 -8.57
C LEU A 62 6.15 -22.58 -8.01
N PHE A 63 5.97 -23.84 -8.35
CA PHE A 63 6.84 -24.94 -7.93
C PHE A 63 7.16 -25.84 -9.12
N GLY A 64 8.23 -26.63 -9.03
CA GLY A 64 8.61 -27.53 -10.11
C GLY A 64 9.91 -28.27 -9.78
N GLY A 65 10.24 -29.24 -10.64
CA GLY A 65 11.43 -30.06 -10.50
C GLY A 65 11.12 -31.48 -10.05
N SER A 66 11.99 -32.41 -10.45
CA SER A 66 11.87 -33.87 -10.24
C SER A 66 11.96 -34.30 -8.78
N VAL A 67 12.14 -33.37 -7.84
CA VAL A 67 12.27 -33.65 -6.40
C VAL A 67 10.90 -33.84 -5.74
N PHE A 68 9.84 -33.22 -6.28
CA PHE A 68 8.50 -33.25 -5.67
C PHE A 68 7.41 -33.82 -6.57
N TYR A 69 7.59 -33.79 -7.90
CA TYR A 69 6.59 -34.26 -8.85
C TYR A 69 7.27 -34.88 -10.08
N ASP A 70 6.76 -36.02 -10.55
CA ASP A 70 7.17 -36.64 -11.82
C ASP A 70 6.79 -35.70 -12.99
N GLY A 71 7.69 -34.77 -13.32
CA GLY A 71 7.81 -34.21 -14.67
C GLY A 71 7.07 -32.91 -14.99
N GLY A 72 6.75 -32.01 -14.05
CA GLY A 72 6.09 -30.75 -14.42
C GLY A 72 6.33 -29.54 -13.50
N THR A 73 5.99 -28.36 -14.03
CA THR A 73 5.83 -27.10 -13.29
C THR A 73 4.40 -26.99 -12.77
N GLY A 74 4.25 -26.64 -11.51
CA GLY A 74 2.98 -26.40 -10.85
C GLY A 74 2.78 -24.96 -10.44
N TYR A 75 1.51 -24.60 -10.30
CA TYR A 75 1.10 -23.37 -9.65
C TYR A 75 0.11 -23.67 -8.54
N LEU A 76 0.09 -22.79 -7.55
CA LEU A 76 -0.89 -22.76 -6.48
C LEU A 76 -1.38 -21.31 -6.31
N LEU A 77 -2.67 -21.13 -6.06
CA LEU A 77 -3.26 -19.88 -5.59
C LEU A 77 -3.86 -20.15 -4.22
N ILE A 78 -3.42 -19.41 -3.20
CA ILE A 78 -3.86 -19.57 -1.82
C ILE A 78 -4.50 -18.26 -1.35
N PRO A 79 -5.69 -18.30 -0.73
CA PRO A 79 -6.25 -17.12 -0.08
C PRO A 79 -5.31 -16.62 1.02
N THR A 80 -5.14 -15.31 1.08
CA THR A 80 -4.27 -14.65 2.06
C THR A 80 -5.03 -13.50 2.70
N ILE A 81 -4.87 -13.35 4.01
CA ILE A 81 -5.33 -12.20 4.78
C ILE A 81 -4.08 -11.58 5.39
N THR A 82 -3.87 -10.29 5.15
CA THR A 82 -2.70 -9.57 5.66
C THR A 82 -3.12 -8.35 6.46
N LEU A 83 -2.48 -8.17 7.60
CA LEU A 83 -2.50 -6.94 8.39
C LEU A 83 -1.09 -6.37 8.42
N GLU A 84 -0.96 -5.09 8.08
CA GLU A 84 0.30 -4.39 7.99
C GLU A 84 0.16 -2.97 8.60
N PRO A 85 0.41 -2.78 9.91
CA PRO A 85 0.62 -1.45 10.46
C PRO A 85 1.82 -0.78 9.80
N ARG A 86 1.66 0.48 9.40
CA ARG A 86 2.65 1.33 8.75
C ARG A 86 2.83 2.61 9.54
N TRP A 87 4.06 2.89 9.96
CA TRP A 87 4.43 4.13 10.63
C TRP A 87 5.20 5.04 9.68
N TYR A 88 4.57 6.16 9.32
CA TYR A 88 5.03 7.15 8.37
C TYR A 88 5.88 8.25 9.04
N TYR A 89 7.16 7.95 9.26
CA TYR A 89 8.08 8.83 9.99
C TYR A 89 8.49 10.13 9.26
N ASN A 90 8.08 10.33 7.99
CA ASN A 90 8.54 11.48 7.20
C ASN A 90 7.46 12.27 6.46
N LEU A 91 6.17 12.01 6.70
CA LEU A 91 5.08 12.72 6.00
C LEU A 91 5.15 14.23 6.25
N GLU A 92 5.21 14.66 7.51
CA GLU A 92 5.31 16.08 7.87
C GLU A 92 6.57 16.74 7.28
N LYS A 93 7.71 16.03 7.29
CA LYS A 93 8.95 16.51 6.68
C LYS A 93 8.84 16.69 5.16
N ARG A 94 8.01 15.90 4.48
CA ARG A 94 7.74 16.03 3.05
C ARG A 94 6.78 17.18 2.77
N ALA A 95 5.73 17.29 3.59
CA ALA A 95 4.74 18.36 3.57
C ALA A 95 5.38 19.75 3.67
N SER A 96 6.24 19.93 4.67
CA SER A 96 6.99 21.18 4.92
C SER A 96 7.94 21.56 3.78
N LYS A 97 8.30 20.60 2.91
CA LYS A 97 9.08 20.83 1.69
C LYS A 97 8.21 20.94 0.44
N SER A 98 6.91 21.13 0.60
CA SER A 98 5.90 21.18 -0.46
C SER A 98 5.99 19.97 -1.41
N ARG A 99 6.36 18.80 -0.88
CA ARG A 99 6.36 17.54 -1.64
C ARG A 99 4.97 16.93 -1.56
N ASN A 100 4.56 16.26 -2.63
CA ASN A 100 3.29 15.55 -2.65
C ASN A 100 3.27 14.43 -1.60
N THR A 101 2.28 14.49 -0.71
CA THR A 101 1.98 13.52 0.36
C THR A 101 0.65 12.79 0.13
N ALA A 102 -0.08 13.11 -0.95
CA ALA A 102 -1.38 12.49 -1.27
C ALA A 102 -1.28 10.97 -1.33
N GLY A 103 -2.29 10.28 -0.78
CA GLY A 103 -2.33 8.82 -0.75
C GLY A 103 -1.23 8.21 0.12
N ASN A 104 -0.88 8.87 1.23
CA ASN A 104 0.23 8.50 2.12
C ASN A 104 1.57 8.42 1.39
N GLY A 105 1.83 9.40 0.51
CA GLY A 105 3.07 9.54 -0.25
C GLY A 105 4.26 9.89 0.63
N GLY A 106 4.78 8.91 1.38
CA GLY A 106 5.90 9.04 2.31
C GLY A 106 6.66 7.72 2.50
N ASN A 107 7.73 7.78 3.27
CA ASN A 107 8.43 6.58 3.71
C ASN A 107 7.82 6.10 5.02
N PHE A 108 7.79 4.79 5.20
CA PHE A 108 7.26 4.17 6.40
C PHE A 108 8.12 2.99 6.83
N VAL A 109 7.94 2.59 8.08
CA VAL A 109 8.36 1.29 8.62
C VAL A 109 7.09 0.49 8.88
N SER A 110 7.10 -0.81 8.56
CA SER A 110 5.94 -1.66 8.75
C SER A 110 6.27 -3.04 9.29
N LEU A 111 5.26 -3.69 9.86
CA LEU A 111 5.28 -5.10 10.23
C LEU A 111 4.19 -5.81 9.45
N LYS A 112 4.56 -6.60 8.44
CA LYS A 112 3.59 -7.37 7.65
C LYS A 112 3.32 -8.71 8.32
N THR A 113 2.06 -8.96 8.67
CA THR A 113 1.60 -10.25 9.19
C THR A 113 0.56 -10.82 8.26
N SER A 114 0.83 -12.01 7.71
CA SER A 114 -0.04 -12.69 6.76
C SER A 114 -0.51 -14.01 7.34
N PHE A 115 -1.80 -14.29 7.17
CA PHE A 115 -2.45 -15.54 7.53
C PHE A 115 -3.00 -16.18 6.27
N LEU A 116 -2.62 -17.44 6.02
CA LEU A 116 -3.06 -18.23 4.87
C LEU A 116 -4.10 -19.24 5.39
N PRO A 117 -5.40 -18.92 5.35
CA PRO A 117 -6.42 -19.85 5.78
C PRO A 117 -6.49 -21.07 4.86
N ASP A 118 -6.74 -22.24 5.46
CA ASP A 118 -7.03 -23.48 4.74
C ASP A 118 -8.50 -23.50 4.27
N TRP A 119 -8.90 -22.49 3.49
CA TRP A 119 -10.25 -22.40 2.92
C TRP A 119 -10.34 -23.16 1.59
N PHE A 120 -9.37 -22.92 0.72
CA PHE A 120 -9.25 -23.58 -0.58
C PHE A 120 -7.85 -23.35 -1.16
N VAL A 121 -7.43 -24.22 -2.06
CA VAL A 121 -6.23 -24.05 -2.88
C VAL A 121 -6.60 -24.33 -4.32
N ILE A 122 -6.23 -23.42 -5.24
CA ILE A 122 -6.39 -23.64 -6.67
C ILE A 122 -5.03 -24.06 -7.22
N SER A 123 -4.94 -25.27 -7.79
CA SER A 123 -3.69 -25.83 -8.32
C SER A 123 -3.96 -26.60 -9.61
N ASN A 124 -2.95 -26.72 -10.47
CA ASN A 124 -2.98 -27.61 -11.64
C ASN A 124 -2.65 -29.08 -11.31
N TYR A 125 -2.29 -29.38 -10.07
CA TYR A 125 -2.12 -30.75 -9.57
C TYR A 125 -3.33 -31.16 -8.74
N GLU A 126 -3.78 -32.41 -8.90
CA GLU A 126 -4.82 -32.99 -8.03
C GLU A 126 -4.35 -32.98 -6.57
N THR A 127 -5.06 -32.25 -5.73
CA THR A 127 -4.94 -32.37 -4.28
C THR A 127 -5.53 -33.72 -3.88
N LYS A 128 -4.70 -34.76 -3.76
CA LYS A 128 -5.14 -36.01 -3.13
C LYS A 128 -5.40 -35.71 -1.65
N SER A 129 -6.65 -35.46 -1.29
CA SER A 129 -7.09 -35.48 0.11
C SER A 129 -6.86 -36.89 0.66
N GLN A 130 -5.99 -37.02 1.67
CA GLN A 130 -5.92 -38.24 2.48
C GLN A 130 -7.04 -38.26 3.51
#